data_AF-A0A6F8PLZ2-F1
#
_entry.id   AF-A0A6F8PLZ2-F1
#
_cell.length_a   1.000
_cell.length_b   1.000
_cell.length_c   1.000
_cell.angle_alpha   90.00
_cell.angle_beta   90.00
_cell.angle_gamma   90.00
#
_symmetry.space_group_name_H-M   'P 1'
#
loop_
_entity.id
_entity.type
_entity.pdbx_description
1 polymer ?
#
loop_
_entity_poly.entity_id
_entity_poly.type
_entity_poly.pdbx_seq_one_letter_code
_entity_poly.pdbx_strand_id
1 'polypeptide(L)' 'MAQQRNFSQWQNIIETHQQSGLSITQFCKQHRLTLSSFYKWRKIITESAKDPAISASMSL' A
#
# COMPACT_ATOMS: atom_id res chain seq x y z
N MET A 1 -9.35 -14.35 15.56
CA MET A 1 -10.09 -13.84 14.38
C MET A 1 -9.15 -12.92 13.62
N ALA A 2 -8.55 -13.38 12.52
CA ALA A 2 -7.68 -12.52 11.72
C ALA A 2 -8.58 -11.59 10.89
N GLN A 3 -8.64 -10.31 11.26
CA GLN A 3 -9.42 -9.31 10.53
C GLN A 3 -8.95 -9.30 9.07
N GLN A 4 -9.76 -9.83 8.15
CA GLN A 4 -9.47 -9.68 6.74
C GLN A 4 -9.67 -8.21 6.39
N ARG A 5 -8.59 -7.55 6.00
CA ARG A 5 -8.62 -6.16 5.54
C ARG A 5 -9.07 -6.16 4.08
N ASN A 6 -10.16 -5.46 3.81
CA ASN A 6 -10.73 -5.35 2.46
C ASN A 6 -9.95 -4.32 1.63
N PHE A 7 -10.17 -4.30 0.31
CA PHE A 7 -9.48 -3.42 -0.64
C PHE A 7 -9.48 -1.94 -0.22
N SER A 8 -10.63 -1.40 0.20
CA SER A 8 -10.76 0.00 0.64
C SER A 8 -9.93 0.32 1.89
N GLN A 9 -9.76 -0.63 2.81
CA GLN A 9 -8.87 -0.42 3.96
C GLN A 9 -7.41 -0.34 3.50
N TRP A 10 -6.99 -1.21 2.59
CA TRP A 10 -5.65 -1.14 2.05
C TRP A 10 -5.40 0.13 1.26
N GLN A 11 -6.39 0.61 0.51
CA GLN A 11 -6.31 1.89 -0.18
C GLN A 11 -6.04 3.04 0.79
N ASN A 12 -6.84 3.14 1.85
CA ASN A 12 -6.65 4.15 2.89
C ASN A 12 -5.28 4.03 3.59
N ILE A 13 -4.82 2.80 3.86
CA ILE A 13 -3.49 2.54 4.44
C ILE A 13 -2.37 3.04 3.50
N ILE A 14 -2.48 2.78 2.20
CA ILE A 14 -1.50 3.24 1.20
C ILE A 14 -1.52 4.77 1.09
N GLU A 15 -2.70 5.40 1.07
CA GLU A 15 -2.83 6.86 1.07
C GLU A 15 -2.26 7.50 2.34
N THR A 16 -2.59 6.93 3.50
CA THR A 16 -2.06 7.38 4.80
C THR A 16 -0.53 7.26 4.84
N HIS A 17 0.03 6.18 4.28
CA HIS A 17 1.48 6.01 4.17
C HIS A 17 2.12 7.12 3.31
N GLN A 18 1.52 7.43 2.15
CA GLN A 18 1.99 8.50 1.26
C GLN A 18 1.94 9.88 1.94
N GLN A 19 0.88 10.16 2.69
CA GLN A 19 0.72 11.42 3.43
C GLN A 19 1.64 11.52 4.64
N SER A 20 1.98 10.39 5.26
CA SER A 20 2.83 10.37 6.46
C SER A 20 4.30 10.70 6.16
N GLY A 21 4.75 10.52 4.91
CA GLY A 21 6.16 10.72 4.52
C GLY A 21 7.14 9.74 5.21
N LEU A 22 6.61 8.70 5.86
CA LEU A 22 7.40 7.69 6.57
C LEU A 22 7.96 6.66 5.58
N SER A 23 9.07 6.02 5.95
CA SER A 23 9.53 4.85 5.21
C SER A 23 8.54 3.69 5.37
N ILE A 24 8.36 2.88 4.32
CA ILE A 24 7.43 1.72 4.33
C ILE A 24 7.70 0.81 5.53
N THR A 25 8.97 0.61 5.89
CA THR A 25 9.40 -0.21 7.03
C THR A 25 8.95 0.35 8.37
N GLN A 26 9.06 1.66 8.59
CA GLN A 26 8.61 2.33 9.80
C GLN A 26 7.08 2.29 9.91
N PHE A 27 6.40 2.60 8.81
CA PHE A 27 4.94 2.56 8.75
C PHE A 27 4.39 1.15 8.99
N CYS A 28 4.99 0.12 8.38
CA CYS A 28 4.60 -1.26 8.61
C CYS A 28 4.81 -1.67 10.08
N LYS A 29 5.91 -1.24 10.71
CA LYS A 29 6.15 -1.49 12.15
C LYS A 29 5.09 -0.83 13.03
N GLN A 30 4.75 0.44 12.78
CA GLN A 30 3.76 1.18 13.56
C GLN A 30 2.34 0.59 13.43
N HIS A 31 1.94 0.23 12.21
CA HIS A 31 0.60 -0.27 11.92
C HIS A 31 0.47 -1.81 12.04
N ARG A 32 1.52 -2.49 12.53
CA ARG A 32 1.61 -3.95 12.62
C ARG A 32 1.24 -4.64 11.30
N LEU A 33 1.79 -4.11 10.21
CA LEU A 33 1.67 -4.66 8.87
C LEU A 33 2.95 -5.41 8.50
N THR A 34 2.80 -6.41 7.64
CA THR A 34 3.95 -7.05 7.01
C THR A 34 4.30 -6.32 5.72
N LEU A 35 5.61 -6.19 5.44
CA LEU A 35 6.10 -5.61 4.20
C LEU A 35 5.53 -6.33 2.98
N SER A 36 5.47 -7.66 3.02
CA SER A 36 4.93 -8.48 1.94
C SER A 36 3.48 -8.15 1.61
N SER A 37 2.63 -7.97 2.62
CA SER A 37 1.25 -7.56 2.40
C SER A 37 1.17 -6.14 1.85
N PHE A 38 2.00 -5.22 2.35
CA PHE A 38 2.04 -3.85 1.85
C PHE A 38 2.36 -3.77 0.36
N TYR A 39 3.44 -4.43 -0.09
CA TYR A 39 3.81 -4.45 -1.52
C TYR A 39 2.74 -5.12 -2.39
N LYS A 40 2.17 -6.24 -1.93
CA LYS A 40 1.10 -6.94 -2.65
C LYS A 40 -0.09 -6.02 -2.88
N TRP A 41 -0.60 -5.39 -1.82
CA TRP A 41 -1.78 -4.53 -1.91
C TRP A 41 -1.52 -3.24 -2.66
N ARG A 42 -0.33 -2.63 -2.50
CA ARG A 42 0.09 -1.50 -3.32
C ARG A 42 0.01 -1.85 -4.81
N LYS A 43 0.57 -2.99 -5.21
CA LYS A 43 0.51 -3.45 -6.61
C LYS A 43 -0.93 -3.65 -7.06
N ILE A 44 -1.75 -4.35 -6.27
CA ILE A 44 -3.17 -4.59 -6.61
C ILE A 44 -3.92 -3.26 -6.78
N ILE A 45 -3.73 -2.30 -5.87
CA ILE A 45 -4.40 -0.99 -5.93
C ILE A 45 -3.90 -0.19 -7.14
N THR A 46 -2.60 -0.19 -7.41
CA THR A 46 -2.04 0.47 -8.60
C THR A 46 -2.49 -0.18 -9.90
N GLU A 47 -2.58 -1.50 -9.97
CA GLU A 47 -3.06 -2.24 -11.15
C GLU A 47 -4.57 -2.09 -11.33
N SER A 48 -5.36 -2.09 -10.26
CA SER A 48 -6.80 -1.80 -10.32
C SER A 48 -7.09 -0.35 -10.70
N ALA A 49 -6.19 0.59 -10.41
CA ALA A 49 -6.27 1.97 -10.90
C ALA A 49 -5.79 2.12 -12.35
N LYS A 50 -5.15 1.09 -12.93
CA LYS A 50 -4.45 1.16 -14.21
C LYS A 50 -5.23 0.45 -15.32
N ASP A 51 -6.32 1.11 -15.69
CA ASP A 51 -6.59 1.36 -17.11
C ASP A 51 -5.31 2.01 -17.75
N PRO A 52 -4.94 1.68 -19.00
CA PRO A 52 -3.56 1.23 -19.36
C PRO A 52 -2.40 2.25 -19.46
N ALA A 53 -2.52 3.50 -18.99
CA ALA A 53 -1.55 4.57 -19.32
C ALA A 53 -0.46 4.90 -18.26
N ILE A 54 -0.39 4.22 -17.11
CA ILE A 54 0.46 4.68 -15.99
C ILE A 54 1.92 4.22 -16.11
N SER A 55 2.62 4.78 -17.08
CA SER A 55 4.07 4.93 -17.03
C SER A 55 4.50 5.57 -15.69
N ALA A 56 5.71 5.21 -15.26
CA ALA A 56 6.53 5.93 -14.30
C ALA A 56 6.26 5.76 -12.78
N SER A 57 7.38 5.59 -12.08
CA SER A 57 7.62 6.02 -10.70
C SER A 57 7.29 5.01 -9.60
N MET A 58 8.24 4.13 -9.28
CA MET A 58 8.64 4.06 -7.87
C MET A 58 10.09 3.60 -7.72
N SER A 59 10.92 4.60 -7.46
CA SER A 59 12.37 4.60 -7.23
C SER A 59 12.85 3.54 -6.24
N LEU A 60 14.02 2.95 -6.54
CA LEU A 60 14.92 2.34 -5.57
C LEU A 60 15.48 3.40 -4.62
#